data_AF-A0A829HCB1-F1
#
_entry.id   AF-A0A829HCB1-F1
#
_cell.length_a   1.000
_cell.length_b   1.000
_cell.length_c   1.000
_cell.angle_alpha   90.00
_cell.angle_beta   90.00
_cell.angle_gamma   90.00
#
_symmetry.space_group_name_H-M   'P 1'
#
loop_
_entity.id
_entity.type
_entity.pdbx_description
1 polymer ?
#
loop_
_entity_poly.entity_id
_entity_poly.type
_entity_poly.pdbx_seq_one_letter_code
_entity_poly.pdbx_strand_id
1 'polypeptide(L)'
;MGLSSFNRARERQMTQEKVNELEEQLAGVKGEFIAFKNDTEAMKARIAELESGTGDQKPEGVNQLQNEDKSNPVDYSSLKVDEIKAVLTEKGISFDGVTRKDDLLALIPLEPKE
;
A
#
# COMPACT_ATOMS: atom_id res chain seq x y z
N MET A 1 9.80 -63.21 -11.65
CA MET A 1 9.16 -62.02 -11.03
C MET A 1 10.20 -60.90 -10.78
N GLY A 2 11.02 -60.53 -11.77
CA GLY A 2 12.17 -59.62 -11.54
C GLY A 2 12.06 -58.23 -12.18
N LEU A 3 11.48 -58.14 -13.38
CA LEU A 3 11.43 -56.86 -14.13
C LEU A 3 10.36 -55.89 -13.60
N SER A 4 9.20 -56.39 -13.19
CA SER A 4 8.08 -55.53 -12.73
C SER A 4 8.34 -54.89 -11.36
N SER A 5 9.00 -55.59 -10.45
CA SER A 5 9.42 -55.05 -9.15
C SER A 5 10.53 -54.01 -9.29
N PHE A 6 11.47 -54.22 -10.22
CA PHE A 6 12.52 -53.26 -10.54
C PHE A 6 11.96 -51.95 -11.11
N ASN A 7 11.04 -52.03 -12.07
CA ASN A 7 10.39 -50.84 -12.64
C ASN A 7 9.62 -50.06 -11.58
N ARG A 8 8.86 -50.75 -10.71
CA ARG A 8 8.15 -50.13 -9.59
C ARG A 8 9.10 -49.46 -8.58
N ALA A 9 10.24 -50.08 -8.29
CA ALA A 9 11.23 -49.50 -7.39
C ALA A 9 11.87 -48.24 -7.99
N ARG A 10 12.17 -48.25 -9.28
CA ARG A 10 12.71 -47.09 -10.02
C ARG A 10 11.70 -45.95 -10.08
N GLU A 11 10.43 -46.24 -10.36
CA GLU A 11 9.36 -45.23 -10.32
C GLU A 11 9.26 -44.56 -8.95
N ARG A 12 9.32 -45.35 -7.87
CA ARG A 12 9.31 -44.83 -6.50
C ARG A 12 10.52 -43.95 -6.19
N GLN A 13 11.71 -44.32 -6.68
CA GLN A 13 12.91 -43.50 -6.53
C GLN A 13 12.74 -42.16 -7.24
N MET A 14 12.31 -42.17 -8.50
CA MET A 14 12.05 -40.94 -9.27
C MET A 14 11.00 -40.05 -8.59
N THR A 15 9.93 -40.63 -8.03
CA THR A 15 8.94 -39.85 -7.30
C THR A 15 9.51 -39.27 -6.01
N GLN A 16 10.36 -40.01 -5.30
CA GLN A 16 10.98 -39.53 -4.07
C GLN A 16 11.98 -38.39 -4.35
N GLU A 17 12.77 -38.52 -5.41
CA GLU A 17 13.68 -37.46 -5.86
C GLU A 17 12.93 -36.17 -6.19
N LYS A 18 11.81 -36.27 -6.92
CA LYS A 18 10.94 -35.11 -7.21
C LYS A 18 10.31 -34.50 -5.96
N VAL A 19 9.90 -35.33 -5.00
CA VAL A 19 9.37 -34.83 -3.73
C VAL A 19 10.44 -34.05 -2.98
N ASN A 20 11.66 -34.58 -2.89
CA ASN A 20 12.77 -33.90 -2.23
C ASN A 20 13.13 -32.57 -2.93
N GLU A 21 13.16 -32.56 -4.27
CA GLU A 21 13.41 -31.35 -5.05
C GLU A 21 12.34 -30.28 -4.79
N LEU A 22 11.07 -30.66 -4.77
CA LEU A 22 9.96 -29.74 -4.45
C LEU A 22 10.02 -29.24 -3.00
N GLU A 23 10.42 -30.08 -2.06
CA GLU A 23 10.62 -29.68 -0.66
C GLU A 23 11.75 -28.66 -0.52
N GLU A 24 12.85 -28.83 -1.25
CA GLU A 24 13.97 -27.89 -1.29
C GLU A 24 13.56 -26.55 -1.91
N GLN A 25 12.87 -26.59 -3.06
CA GLN A 25 12.33 -25.37 -3.69
C GLN A 25 11.34 -24.66 -2.76
N LEU A 26 10.47 -25.39 -2.07
CA LEU A 26 9.54 -24.82 -1.11
C LEU A 26 10.26 -24.18 0.08
N ALA A 27 11.32 -24.79 0.58
CA ALA A 27 12.16 -24.22 1.64
C ALA A 27 12.87 -22.94 1.18
N GLY A 28 13.40 -22.93 -0.05
CA GLY A 28 14.00 -21.75 -0.69
C GLY A 28 13.00 -20.60 -0.80
N VAL A 29 11.84 -20.84 -1.40
CA VAL A 29 10.77 -19.84 -1.56
C VAL A 29 10.27 -19.33 -0.20
N LYS A 30 10.16 -20.19 0.82
CA LYS A 30 9.81 -19.75 2.17
C LYS A 30 10.89 -18.85 2.78
N GLY A 31 12.16 -19.18 2.60
CA GLY A 31 13.28 -18.36 3.04
C GLY A 31 13.29 -17.00 2.34
N GLU A 32 13.11 -16.98 1.03
CA GLU A 32 12.98 -15.76 0.21
C GLU A 32 11.76 -14.94 0.63
N PHE A 33 10.62 -15.56 0.91
CA PHE A 33 9.43 -14.87 1.36
C PHE A 33 9.59 -14.25 2.75
N ILE A 34 10.28 -14.95 3.67
CA ILE A 34 10.63 -14.41 4.99
C ILE A 34 11.62 -13.27 4.84
N ALA A 35 12.63 -13.40 3.99
CA ALA A 35 13.58 -12.34 3.69
C ALA A 35 12.88 -11.12 3.09
N PHE A 36 12.01 -11.31 2.10
CA PHE A 36 11.18 -10.27 1.50
C PHE A 36 10.30 -9.57 2.54
N LYS A 37 9.66 -10.32 3.43
CA LYS A 37 8.87 -9.75 4.53
C LYS A 37 9.72 -9.01 5.56
N ASN A 38 10.89 -9.54 5.90
CA ASN A 38 11.77 -8.96 6.92
C ASN A 38 12.61 -7.81 6.38
N ASP A 39 12.74 -7.71 5.05
CA ASP A 39 13.23 -6.53 4.35
C ASP A 39 12.19 -5.38 4.37
N THR A 40 11.38 -5.34 5.43
CA THR A 40 10.65 -4.14 5.84
C THR A 40 11.57 -2.93 5.92
N GLU A 41 12.86 -3.09 6.19
CA GLU A 41 13.82 -1.98 6.20
C GLU A 41 14.10 -1.45 4.80
N ALA A 42 14.39 -2.28 3.78
CA ALA A 42 14.53 -1.75 2.42
C ALA A 42 13.20 -1.33 1.82
N MET A 43 12.08 -1.97 2.18
CA MET A 43 10.75 -1.49 1.78
C MET A 43 10.42 -0.15 2.43
N LYS A 44 10.70 0.03 3.72
CA LYS A 44 10.55 1.33 4.41
C LYS A 44 11.52 2.37 3.85
N ALA A 45 12.75 2.00 3.50
CA ALA A 45 13.69 2.91 2.85
C ALA A 45 13.19 3.34 1.47
N ARG A 46 12.62 2.42 0.69
CA ARG A 46 12.02 2.71 -0.61
C ARG A 46 10.70 3.47 -0.49
N ILE A 47 9.89 3.18 0.52
CA ILE A 47 8.68 3.96 0.84
C ILE A 47 9.09 5.35 1.28
N ALA A 48 10.08 5.51 2.15
CA ALA A 48 10.63 6.81 2.54
C ALA A 48 11.21 7.56 1.33
N GLU A 49 11.86 6.87 0.39
CA GLU A 49 12.34 7.45 -0.88
C GLU A 49 11.18 7.90 -1.78
N LEU A 50 10.13 7.07 -1.91
CA LEU A 50 8.95 7.38 -2.74
C LEU A 50 8.04 8.45 -2.10
N GLU A 51 7.90 8.45 -0.78
CA GLU A 51 7.19 9.47 0.02
C GLU A 51 7.99 10.77 0.10
N SER A 52 9.34 10.69 0.10
CA SER A 52 10.20 11.87 -0.09
C SER A 52 10.12 12.44 -1.50
N GLY A 53 9.46 11.72 -2.42
CA GLY A 53 9.16 12.19 -3.75
C GLY A 53 10.38 12.20 -4.67
N THR A 54 10.06 12.15 -5.94
CA THR A 54 10.88 12.47 -7.11
C THR A 54 11.62 13.82 -6.95
N GLY A 55 12.64 13.88 -6.10
CA GLY A 55 13.19 15.15 -5.59
C GLY A 55 14.66 15.46 -5.87
N ASP A 56 15.50 14.48 -6.24
CA ASP A 56 16.94 14.73 -6.42
C ASP A 56 17.51 14.02 -7.63
N GLN A 57 17.22 14.54 -8.84
CA GLN A 57 18.26 14.96 -9.79
C GLN A 57 17.71 16.02 -10.75
N LYS A 58 17.90 17.31 -10.44
CA LYS A 58 18.88 18.14 -11.18
C LYS A 58 19.01 19.53 -10.56
N PRO A 59 20.17 20.18 -10.72
CA PRO A 59 20.65 21.25 -9.86
C PRO A 59 19.75 22.48 -9.94
N GLU A 60 19.78 23.26 -8.85
CA GLU A 60 19.36 24.66 -8.79
C GLU A 60 17.85 24.90 -9.00
N GLY A 61 17.16 25.15 -7.89
CA GLY A 61 16.05 26.10 -7.88
C GLY A 61 14.74 25.59 -7.27
N VAL A 62 14.24 26.41 -6.35
CA VAL A 62 12.85 26.58 -5.90
C VAL A 62 12.19 25.52 -5.01
N ASN A 63 12.22 25.85 -3.70
CA ASN A 63 11.12 25.83 -2.73
C ASN A 63 10.41 24.51 -2.38
N GLN A 64 10.80 24.00 -1.19
CA GLN A 64 9.97 23.56 -0.06
C GLN A 64 8.52 23.11 -0.34
N LEU A 65 8.18 21.90 0.15
CA LEU A 65 6.90 21.49 0.80
C LEU A 65 7.05 20.00 1.19
N GLN A 66 7.75 19.61 2.26
CA GLN A 66 7.28 19.40 3.65
C GLN A 66 5.95 18.62 3.81
N ASN A 67 6.08 17.40 4.36
CA ASN A 67 5.20 16.61 5.24
C ASN A 67 3.75 17.10 5.49
N GLU A 68 2.72 16.28 5.22
CA GLU A 68 1.38 16.50 5.81
C GLU A 68 0.58 15.17 5.96
N ASP A 69 0.94 14.30 6.92
CA ASP A 69 -0.06 13.51 7.68
C ASP A 69 -0.08 14.03 9.12
N LYS A 70 -0.40 15.31 9.21
CA LYS A 70 -0.80 15.97 10.45
C LYS A 70 -2.08 16.71 10.12
N SER A 71 -3.07 16.49 10.96
CA SER A 71 -4.32 17.21 11.15
C SER A 71 -4.14 18.75 11.07
N ASN A 72 -3.92 19.28 9.88
CA ASN A 72 -4.20 20.67 9.57
C ASN A 72 -5.67 20.74 9.18
N PRO A 73 -6.43 21.73 9.68
CA PRO A 73 -7.78 21.96 9.21
C PRO A 73 -7.69 22.20 7.71
N VAL A 74 -8.14 21.22 6.92
CA VAL A 74 -8.20 21.34 5.46
C VAL A 74 -9.09 22.53 5.18
N ASP A 75 -8.52 23.61 4.65
CA ASP A 75 -9.27 24.82 4.34
C ASP A 75 -10.11 24.59 3.09
N TYR A 76 -11.33 24.13 3.31
CA TYR A 76 -12.32 23.90 2.27
C TYR A 76 -12.84 25.22 1.65
N SER A 77 -12.48 26.39 2.18
CA SER A 77 -12.90 27.71 1.65
C SER A 77 -12.43 27.95 0.21
N SER A 78 -11.38 27.26 -0.23
CA SER A 78 -10.87 27.30 -1.61
C SER A 78 -11.65 26.41 -2.59
N LEU A 79 -12.38 25.41 -2.09
CA LEU A 79 -13.11 24.44 -2.91
C LEU A 79 -14.38 25.04 -3.53
N LYS A 80 -14.79 24.47 -4.66
CA LYS A 80 -16.09 24.76 -5.29
C LYS A 80 -17.21 24.08 -4.54
N VAL A 81 -18.44 24.57 -4.71
CA VAL A 81 -19.65 23.99 -4.11
C VAL A 81 -19.77 22.49 -4.39
N ASP A 82 -19.45 22.05 -5.61
CA ASP A 82 -19.54 20.64 -5.99
C ASP A 82 -18.48 19.77 -5.29
N GLU A 83 -17.29 20.31 -5.08
CA GLU A 83 -16.20 19.64 -4.36
C GLU A 83 -16.52 19.55 -2.87
N ILE A 84 -17.10 20.60 -2.28
CA ILE A 84 -17.57 20.59 -0.89
C ILE A 84 -18.69 19.56 -0.71
N LYS A 85 -19.63 19.44 -1.65
CA LYS A 85 -20.67 18.40 -1.63
C LYS A 85 -20.09 16.99 -1.72
N ALA A 86 -19.05 16.80 -2.53
CA ALA A 86 -18.35 15.52 -2.62
C ALA A 86 -17.74 15.14 -1.26
N VAL A 87 -17.05 16.08 -0.60
CA VAL A 87 -16.49 15.88 0.75
C VAL A 87 -17.56 15.56 1.78
N LEU A 88 -18.70 16.26 1.76
CA LEU A 88 -19.83 15.98 2.66
C LEU A 88 -20.41 14.58 2.41
N THR A 89 -20.57 14.19 1.14
CA THR A 89 -21.06 12.86 0.76
C THR A 89 -20.10 11.76 1.20
N GLU A 90 -18.79 11.98 1.01
CA GLU A 90 -17.73 11.07 1.44
C GLU A 90 -17.70 10.91 2.96
N LYS A 91 -17.92 12.00 3.70
CA LYS A 91 -18.05 12.01 5.16
C LYS A 91 -19.41 11.50 5.66
N GLY A 92 -20.34 11.15 4.78
CA GLY A 92 -21.69 10.69 5.15
C GLY A 92 -22.59 11.79 5.74
N ILE A 93 -22.28 13.06 5.48
CA ILE A 93 -23.03 14.22 5.96
C ILE A 93 -24.07 14.60 4.91
N SER A 94 -25.35 14.54 5.29
CA SER A 94 -26.46 14.99 4.44
C SER A 94 -26.59 16.51 4.48
N PHE A 95 -26.79 17.12 3.31
CA PHE A 95 -26.86 18.58 3.12
C PHE A 95 -28.15 19.01 2.42
N ASP A 96 -29.26 18.31 2.66
CA ASP A 96 -30.52 18.50 1.94
C ASP A 96 -31.03 19.94 2.04
N GLY A 97 -31.27 20.57 0.88
CA GLY A 97 -31.65 21.99 0.76
C GLY A 97 -30.52 23.01 0.90
N VAL A 98 -29.29 22.60 1.24
CA VAL A 98 -28.15 23.52 1.40
C VAL A 98 -27.44 23.74 0.06
N THR A 99 -27.49 24.97 -0.44
CA THR A 99 -26.91 25.34 -1.74
C THR A 99 -25.83 26.42 -1.65
N ARG A 100 -25.72 27.07 -0.48
CA ARG A 100 -24.72 28.12 -0.25
C ARG A 100 -23.40 27.49 0.18
N LYS A 101 -22.31 28.01 -0.38
CA LYS A 101 -20.96 27.56 -0.08
C LYS A 101 -20.65 27.63 1.41
N ASP A 102 -20.99 28.74 2.07
CA ASP A 102 -20.70 28.95 3.49
C ASP A 102 -21.44 27.95 4.39
N ASP A 103 -22.70 27.66 4.07
CA ASP A 103 -23.50 26.69 4.81
C ASP A 103 -22.97 25.26 4.62
N LEU A 104 -22.53 24.91 3.41
CA LEU A 104 -21.90 23.61 3.13
C LEU A 104 -20.54 23.47 3.84
N LEU A 105 -19.78 24.55 3.94
CA LEU A 105 -18.51 24.57 4.68
C LEU A 105 -18.73 24.39 6.18
N ALA A 106 -19.78 25.02 6.74
CA ALA A 106 -20.14 24.88 8.14
C ALA A 106 -20.62 23.47 8.51
N LEU A 107 -21.12 22.70 7.54
CA LEU A 107 -21.49 21.29 7.73
C LEU A 107 -20.28 20.36 7.84
N ILE A 108 -19.13 20.75 7.29
CA ILE A 108 -17.91 19.96 7.48
C ILE A 108 -17.43 20.21 8.90
N PRO A 109 -17.37 19.18 9.78
CA PRO A 109 -16.86 19.35 11.13
C PRO A 109 -15.42 19.84 11.03
N LEU A 110 -15.18 21.10 11.44
CA LEU A 110 -13.84 21.53 11.79
C LEU A 110 -13.50 20.81 13.09
N GLU A 111 -12.70 19.75 13.02
CA GLU A 111 -12.25 19.07 14.24
C GLU A 111 -11.56 20.09 15.14
N PRO A 112 -12.00 20.25 16.41
CA PRO A 112 -11.42 21.24 17.30
C PRO A 112 -9.96 20.87 17.55
N LYS A 113 -9.09 21.87 17.46
CA LYS A 113 -7.69 21.79 17.88
C LYS A 113 -7.67 21.53 19.39
N GLU A 114 -7.42 20.28 19.83
CA GLU A 114 -6.98 19.98 21.21
C GLU A 114 -5.49 20.23 21.38
#